data_AF-A0A2V6S3U1-F1
#
_entry.id   AF-A0A2V6S3U1-F1
#
_cell.length_a   1.000
_cell.length_b   1.000
_cell.length_c   1.000
_cell.angle_alpha   90.00
_cell.angle_beta   90.00
_cell.angle_gamma   90.00
#
_symmetry.space_group_name_H-M   'P 1'
#
loop_
_entity.id
_entity.type
_entity.pdbx_description
1 polymer ?
#
loop_
_entity_poly.entity_id
_entity_poly.type
_entity_poly.pdbx_seq_one_letter_code
_entity_poly.pdbx_strand_id
1 'polypeptide(L)' 'MTISASRLALAALLLLFAGCMAEPQGYTQQDLQARCLMTGGVWHPNALRDGFCEYQSPGFL' A
#
# COMPACT_ATOMS: atom_id res chain seq x y z
N MET A 1 -21.12 3.18 38.16
CA MET A 1 -20.10 2.25 37.62
C MET A 1 -18.80 3.02 37.46
N THR A 2 -17.85 2.89 38.38
CA THR A 2 -16.56 3.59 38.35
C THR A 2 -15.55 2.74 37.56
N ILE A 3 -15.18 3.21 36.37
CA ILE A 3 -14.14 2.57 35.55
C ILE A 3 -12.79 2.87 36.20
N SER A 4 -12.08 1.83 36.64
CA SER A 4 -10.75 1.95 37.24
C SER A 4 -9.73 2.45 36.21
N ALA A 5 -8.83 3.36 36.63
CA ALA A 5 -7.75 3.90 35.81
C ALA A 5 -6.88 2.81 35.15
N SER A 6 -6.72 1.66 35.82
CA SER A 6 -6.00 0.50 35.27
C SER A 6 -6.66 -0.08 34.02
N ARG A 7 -7.99 -0.03 33.91
CA ARG A 7 -8.72 -0.52 32.72
C ARG A 7 -8.53 0.41 31.52
N LEU A 8 -8.43 1.72 31.78
CA LEU A 8 -8.16 2.72 30.75
C LEU A 8 -6.73 2.61 30.21
N ALA A 9 -5.76 2.40 31.10
CA ALA A 9 -4.36 2.20 30.71
C ALA A 9 -4.18 0.94 29.84
N LEU A 10 -4.85 -0.16 30.21
CA LEU A 10 -4.80 -1.40 29.43
C LEU A 10 -5.43 -1.24 28.04
N ALA A 11 -6.57 -0.55 27.96
CA ALA A 11 -7.24 -0.28 26.68
C ALA A 11 -6.38 0.62 25.77
N ALA A 12 -5.74 1.65 26.32
CA ALA A 12 -4.83 2.52 25.58
C ALA A 12 -3.62 1.74 25.05
N LEU A 13 -3.05 0.85 25.86
CA LEU A 13 -1.93 0.00 25.45
C LEU A 13 -2.33 -0.94 24.30
N LEU A 14 -3.52 -1.57 24.37
CA LEU A 14 -4.03 -2.46 23.32
C LEU A 14 -4.27 -1.71 22.00
N LEU A 15 -4.78 -0.47 22.05
CA LEU A 15 -4.99 0.36 20.86
C LEU A 15 -3.68 0.76 20.19
N LEU A 16 -2.61 0.99 20.95
CA LEU A 16 -1.28 1.29 20.40
C LEU A 16 -0.68 0.10 19.64
N PHE A 17 -0.90 -1.13 20.11
CA PHE A 17 -0.38 -2.34 19.43
C PHE A 17 -1.20 -2.75 18.20
N ALA A 18 -2.49 -2.40 18.13
CA ALA A 18 -3.35 -2.73 17.00
C ALA A 18 -2.96 -1.99 15.69
N GLY A 19 -2.25 -0.87 15.78
CA GLY A 19 -1.85 -0.06 14.61
C GLY A 19 -0.69 -0.63 13.78
N CYS A 20 0.02 -1.66 14.26
CA CYS A 20 1.27 -2.13 13.63
C CYS A 20 1.07 -3.26 12.61
N MET A 21 -0.15 -3.74 12.40
CA MET A 21 -0.45 -4.93 11.58
C MET A 21 -1.29 -4.64 10.33
N ALA A 22 -1.51 -3.37 10.00
CA ALA A 22 -2.14 -3.00 8.74
C ALA A 22 -1.10 -3.08 7.61
N GLU A 23 -0.68 -4.29 7.25
CA GLU A 23 0.11 -4.51 6.05
C GLU A 23 -0.77 -4.14 4.85
N PRO A 24 -0.39 -3.14 4.03
CA PRO A 24 -1.15 -2.83 2.83
C PRO A 24 -1.19 -4.10 1.99
N GLN A 25 -2.40 -4.53 1.63
CA GLN A 25 -2.61 -5.70 0.77
C GLN A 25 -1.74 -5.45 -0.48
N GLY A 26 -0.72 -6.28 -0.69
CA GLY A 26 0.22 -6.09 -1.79
C GLY A 26 -0.54 -6.05 -3.12
N TYR A 27 -0.16 -5.13 -4.01
CA TYR A 27 -0.78 -5.07 -5.34
C TYR A 27 -0.47 -6.34 -6.12
N THR A 28 -1.49 -6.93 -6.74
CA THR A 28 -1.27 -7.99 -7.73
C THR A 28 -0.66 -7.40 -9.01
N GLN A 29 -0.09 -8.25 -9.86
CA GLN A 29 0.42 -7.78 -11.16
C GLN A 29 -0.67 -7.17 -12.03
N GLN A 30 -1.90 -7.67 -11.91
CA GLN A 30 -3.06 -7.12 -12.62
C GLN A 30 -3.41 -5.72 -12.10
N ASP A 31 -3.31 -5.48 -10.79
CA ASP A 31 -3.54 -4.15 -10.20
C ASP A 31 -2.48 -3.15 -10.67
N LEU A 32 -1.21 -3.58 -10.75
CA LEU A 32 -0.10 -2.76 -11.22
C LEU A 32 -0.24 -2.42 -12.70
N GLN A 33 -0.59 -3.41 -13.53
CA GLN A 33 -0.88 -3.20 -14.95
C GLN A 33 -2.04 -2.23 -15.15
N ALA A 34 -3.16 -2.43 -14.45
CA ALA A 34 -4.32 -1.56 -14.55
C ALA A 34 -3.97 -0.12 -14.16
N ARG A 35 -3.22 0.07 -13.06
CA ARG A 35 -2.74 1.39 -12.64
C ARG A 35 -1.86 2.04 -13.68
N CYS A 36 -0.91 1.31 -14.25
CA CYS A 36 -0.01 1.82 -15.30
C CYS A 36 -0.77 2.38 -16.51
N LEU A 37 -1.76 1.62 -16.98
CA LEU A 37 -2.57 2.02 -18.13
C LEU A 37 -3.47 3.21 -17.81
N MET A 38 -4.04 3.26 -16.60
CA MET A 38 -4.87 4.39 -16.15
C MET A 38 -4.09 5.71 -16.06
N THR A 39 -2.80 5.66 -15.71
CA THR A 39 -1.94 6.84 -15.58
C THR A 39 -1.23 7.23 -16.89
N GLY A 40 -1.54 6.54 -18.00
CA GLY A 40 -0.95 6.81 -19.32
C GLY A 40 0.47 6.27 -19.51
N GLY A 41 0.91 5.36 -18.64
CA GLY A 41 2.17 4.64 -18.80
C GLY A 41 2.07 3.48 -19.81
N VAL A 42 3.22 2.88 -20.10
CA VAL A 42 3.35 1.69 -20.95
C VAL A 42 3.71 0.50 -20.06
N TRP A 43 2.91 -0.57 -20.14
CA TRP A 43 3.15 -1.78 -19.36
C TRP A 43 4.04 -2.77 -20.13
N HIS A 44 5.10 -3.25 -19.47
CA HIS A 44 6.03 -4.23 -20.01
C HIS A 44 5.87 -5.57 -19.28
N PRO A 45 5.08 -6.53 -19.78
CA PRO A 45 4.69 -7.73 -19.03
C PRO A 45 5.81 -8.76 -18.83
N ASN A 46 6.86 -8.72 -19.65
CA ASN A 46 7.94 -9.71 -19.67
C ASN A 46 9.30 -9.11 -19.31
N ALA A 47 9.32 -7.95 -18.65
CA ALA A 47 10.53 -7.27 -18.25
C ALA A 47 10.68 -7.30 -16.73
N LEU A 48 11.92 -7.47 -16.24
CA LEU A 48 12.22 -7.70 -14.82
C LEU A 48 11.50 -8.94 -14.26
N ARG A 49 11.32 -9.01 -12.93
CA ARG A 49 10.87 -10.22 -12.23
C ARG A 49 9.40 -10.56 -12.44
N ASP A 50 8.56 -9.62 -12.88
CA ASP A 50 7.11 -9.82 -13.08
C ASP A 50 6.44 -8.73 -13.96
N GLY A 51 7.23 -7.90 -14.65
CA GLY A 51 6.75 -6.73 -15.40
C GLY A 51 6.98 -5.39 -14.70
N PHE A 52 6.97 -4.29 -15.46
CA PHE A 52 7.08 -2.94 -14.92
C PHE A 52 6.29 -1.92 -15.76
N CYS A 53 6.03 -0.75 -15.15
CA CYS A 53 5.39 0.38 -15.82
C CYS A 53 6.42 1.45 -16.19
N GLU A 54 6.42 1.88 -17.45
CA GLU A 54 7.26 2.97 -17.95
C GLU A 54 6.42 4.24 -18.16
N TYR A 55 6.96 5.38 -17.73
CA TYR A 55 6.35 6.69 -17.96
C TYR A 55 7.25 7.52 -18.87
N GLN A 56 6.71 8.01 -19.99
CA GLN A 56 7.40 8.99 -20.81
C GLN A 56 7.32 10.35 -20.11
N SER A 57 8.45 10.89 -19.68
CA SER A 57 8.51 12.30 -19.24
C SER A 57 8.39 13.20 -20.48
N PRO A 58 7.47 14.19 -20.50
CA PRO A 58 7.46 15.16 -21.58
C PRO A 58 8.73 16.03 -21.47
N GLY A 59 9.75 15.74 -22.27
CA GLY A 59 10.97 16.57 -22.26
C GLY A 59 12.28 16.01 -22.82
N PHE A 60 12.33 14.79 -23.36
CA PHE A 60 13.53 14.32 -24.07
C PHE A 60 13.35 14.41 -25.58
N LEU A 61 13.50 15.63 -26.11
CA LEU A 61 13.83 15.91 -27.51
C LEU A 61 15.20 16.59 -27.54
#